data_AF-A0A7W1EIK9-F1
#
_entry.id   AF-A0A7W1EIK9-F1
#
_cell.length_a   1.000
_cell.length_b   1.000
_cell.length_c   1.000
_cell.angle_alpha   90.00
_cell.angle_beta   90.00
_cell.angle_gamma   90.00
#
_symmetry.space_group_name_H-M   'P 1'
#
loop_
_entity.id
_entity.type
_entity.pdbx_description
1 polymer ?
#
loop_
_entity_poly.entity_id
_entity_poly.type
_entity_poly.pdbx_seq_one_letter_code
_entity_poly.pdbx_strand_id
1 'polypeptide(L)'
;MNAGELIFAGRKRCDSQSGPIIDFFSIRVFSRGARWMYEKSNAKGSVDAFDNSINFGFYGLLKYSVSLFFGLASAYWLSNIHPVLSPFSVFVFYFFEVHFLFLFPLLIDHSANPILTSVKLTYKMGLFKTIFIVMQIGVYMIAGVFDVKKPFYKWHIGCLAIIIWYENETRSRI
;
A
#
# COMPACT_ATOMS: atom_id res chain seq x y z
N MET A 1 -13.28 -9.14 3.03
CA MET A 1 -12.49 -8.81 4.23
C MET A 1 -12.69 -7.34 4.59
N ASN A 2 -12.72 -7.02 5.87
CA ASN A 2 -12.69 -5.65 6.39
C ASN A 2 -11.25 -5.25 6.79
N ALA A 3 -11.01 -3.97 7.10
CA ALA A 3 -9.66 -3.50 7.44
C ALA A 3 -9.12 -4.14 8.73
N GLY A 4 -9.97 -4.39 9.73
CA GLY A 4 -9.58 -5.00 11.00
C GLY A 4 -9.04 -6.42 10.82
N GLU A 5 -9.72 -7.23 10.02
CA GLU A 5 -9.27 -8.58 9.64
C GLU A 5 -7.91 -8.55 8.93
N LEU A 6 -7.74 -7.61 8.00
CA LEU A 6 -6.49 -7.46 7.24
C LEU A 6 -5.32 -7.02 8.14
N ILE A 7 -5.55 -6.06 9.03
CA ILE A 7 -4.55 -5.59 10.00
C ILE A 7 -4.19 -6.71 10.98
N PHE A 8 -5.18 -7.45 11.48
CA PHE A 8 -4.94 -8.58 12.38
C PHE A 8 -4.14 -9.69 11.70
N ALA A 9 -4.51 -10.06 10.47
CA ALA A 9 -3.77 -11.03 9.67
C ALA A 9 -2.34 -10.56 9.37
N GLY A 10 -2.18 -9.28 9.02
CA GLY A 10 -0.88 -8.65 8.80
C GLY A 10 0.01 -8.69 10.04
N ARG A 11 -0.55 -8.39 11.22
CA ARG A 11 0.14 -8.52 12.51
C ARG A 11 0.59 -9.95 12.76
N LYS A 12 -0.33 -10.91 12.67
CA LYS A 12 -0.03 -12.33 12.87
C LYS A 12 1.13 -12.79 11.97
N ARG A 13 1.12 -12.40 10.69
CA ARG A 13 2.18 -12.72 9.73
C ARG A 13 3.50 -12.00 10.03
N CYS A 14 3.43 -10.75 10.48
CA CYS A 14 4.61 -9.98 10.89
C CYS A 14 5.30 -10.61 12.10
N ASP A 15 4.52 -11.07 13.08
CA ASP A 15 5.03 -11.64 14.32
C ASP A 15 5.53 -13.09 14.13
N SER A 16 4.93 -13.84 13.19
CA SER A 16 5.33 -15.23 12.92
C SER A 16 6.59 -15.34 12.06
N GLN A 17 6.97 -14.29 11.33
CA GLN A 17 8.14 -14.29 10.45
C GLN A 17 9.20 -13.35 11.03
N SER A 18 10.14 -13.90 11.79
CA SER A 18 11.30 -13.17 12.34
C SER A 18 12.10 -12.51 11.21
N GLY A 19 12.20 -11.18 11.22
CA GLY A 19 13.04 -10.44 10.28
C GLY A 19 13.16 -8.97 10.70
N PRO A 20 14.24 -8.28 10.32
CA PRO A 20 14.44 -6.89 10.70
C PRO A 20 13.32 -6.01 10.13
N ILE A 21 12.77 -5.15 10.97
CA ILE A 21 11.93 -4.01 10.57
C ILE A 21 12.86 -3.02 9.87
N ILE A 22 12.54 -2.65 8.63
CA ILE A 22 13.39 -1.74 7.85
C ILE A 22 13.04 -0.29 8.21
N ASP A 23 14.05 0.55 8.40
CA ASP A 23 13.86 1.99 8.51
C ASP A 23 13.56 2.64 7.16
N PHE A 24 12.46 3.39 7.09
CA PHE A 24 11.93 3.99 5.86
C PHE A 24 12.50 5.39 5.51
N PHE A 25 13.64 5.81 6.08
CA PHE A 25 14.23 7.14 5.83
C PHE A 25 15.31 7.18 4.73
N SER A 26 15.08 6.55 3.57
CA SER A 26 16.07 6.55 2.47
C SER A 26 15.40 6.70 1.11
N ILE A 27 16.07 7.32 0.12
CA ILE A 27 15.60 7.38 -1.28
C ILE A 27 15.33 5.97 -1.86
N ARG A 28 15.99 4.93 -1.32
CA ARG A 28 15.77 3.52 -1.70
C ARG A 28 14.58 2.88 -0.97
N VAL A 29 13.69 3.68 -0.37
CA VAL A 29 12.61 3.17 0.48
C VAL A 29 11.71 2.19 -0.25
N PHE A 30 11.36 2.51 -1.49
CA PHE A 30 10.42 1.71 -2.26
C PHE A 30 11.05 0.38 -2.67
N SER A 31 12.31 0.37 -3.10
CA SER A 31 13.02 -0.86 -3.43
C SER A 31 13.25 -1.75 -2.21
N ARG A 32 13.61 -1.17 -1.06
CA ARG A 32 13.78 -1.93 0.19
C ARG A 32 12.45 -2.46 0.71
N GLY A 33 11.40 -1.66 0.66
CA GLY A 33 10.04 -2.05 1.00
C GLY A 33 9.55 -3.17 0.10
N ALA A 34 9.71 -3.05 -1.22
CA ALA A 34 9.35 -4.08 -2.18
C ALA A 34 10.09 -5.40 -1.93
N ARG A 35 11.41 -5.34 -1.65
CA ARG A 35 12.18 -6.53 -1.29
C ARG A 35 11.67 -7.19 -0.01
N TRP A 36 11.40 -6.40 1.02
CA TRP A 36 10.81 -6.90 2.27
C TRP A 36 9.43 -7.54 2.04
N MET A 37 8.58 -6.89 1.23
CA MET A 37 7.28 -7.41 0.84
C MET A 37 7.40 -8.75 0.10
N TYR A 38 8.34 -8.85 -0.84
CA TYR A 38 8.66 -10.08 -1.57
C TYR A 38 9.10 -11.19 -0.61
N GLU A 39 10.04 -10.91 0.31
CA GLU A 39 10.54 -11.91 1.29
C GLU A 39 9.40 -12.43 2.19
N LYS A 40 8.46 -11.56 2.57
CA LYS A 40 7.33 -11.92 3.43
C LYS A 40 6.19 -12.63 2.68
N SER A 41 6.01 -12.36 1.38
CA SER A 41 5.02 -13.06 0.54
C SER A 41 5.53 -14.43 0.09
N ASN A 42 6.84 -14.57 -0.17
CA ASN A 42 7.46 -15.79 -0.72
C ASN A 42 7.97 -16.79 0.32
N ALA A 43 7.70 -16.57 1.61
CA ALA A 43 7.94 -17.55 2.67
C ALA A 43 7.18 -18.90 2.48
N LYS A 44 6.41 -19.05 1.39
CA LYS A 44 5.75 -20.30 0.96
C LYS A 44 6.43 -21.01 -0.23
N GLY A 45 7.64 -20.63 -0.62
CA GLY A 45 8.50 -21.46 -1.49
C GLY A 45 8.44 -21.21 -2.99
N SER A 46 8.20 -19.97 -3.45
CA SER A 46 8.47 -19.62 -4.85
C SER A 46 10.00 -19.52 -5.05
N VAL A 47 10.50 -20.19 -6.09
CA VAL A 47 11.93 -20.32 -6.40
C VAL A 47 12.49 -19.08 -7.11
N ASP A 48 11.62 -18.19 -7.60
CA ASP A 48 12.02 -17.06 -8.45
C ASP A 48 12.67 -15.97 -7.62
N ALA A 49 13.95 -15.68 -7.86
CA ALA A 49 14.70 -14.63 -7.17
C ALA A 49 14.07 -13.24 -7.35
N PHE A 50 14.20 -12.37 -6.34
CA PHE A 50 13.74 -10.98 -6.42
C PHE A 50 14.39 -10.25 -7.60
N ASP A 51 13.55 -9.80 -8.54
CA ASP A 51 14.03 -9.11 -9.74
C ASP A 51 14.45 -7.66 -9.44
N ASN A 52 15.76 -7.43 -9.48
CA ASN A 52 16.35 -6.12 -9.27
C ASN A 52 16.28 -5.22 -10.53
N SER A 53 15.83 -5.73 -11.68
CA SER A 53 15.65 -4.94 -12.90
C SER A 53 14.43 -4.02 -12.81
N ILE A 54 13.43 -4.37 -11.98
CA ILE A 54 12.23 -3.56 -11.78
C ILE A 54 12.55 -2.33 -10.95
N ASN A 55 12.26 -1.15 -11.50
CA ASN A 55 12.47 0.12 -10.82
C ASN A 55 11.32 0.45 -9.87
N PHE A 56 11.27 -0.23 -8.71
CA PHE A 56 10.29 0.04 -7.65
C PHE A 56 10.33 1.49 -7.14
N GLY A 57 11.48 2.16 -7.21
CA GLY A 57 11.62 3.58 -6.88
C GLY A 57 10.75 4.46 -7.76
N PHE A 58 10.83 4.26 -9.08
CA PHE A 58 10.03 5.00 -10.05
C PHE A 58 8.52 4.75 -9.86
N TYR A 59 8.09 3.51 -9.68
CA TYR A 59 6.67 3.19 -9.47
C TYR A 59 6.12 3.71 -8.15
N GLY A 60 6.93 3.66 -7.08
CA GLY A 60 6.60 4.30 -5.81
C GLY A 60 6.43 5.81 -5.98
N LEU A 61 7.40 6.48 -6.60
CA LEU A 61 7.34 7.90 -6.88
C LEU A 61 6.10 8.25 -7.71
N LEU A 62 5.84 7.54 -8.80
CA LEU A 62 4.67 7.74 -9.66
C LEU A 62 3.37 7.65 -8.85
N LYS A 63 3.19 6.58 -8.06
CA LYS A 63 1.99 6.38 -7.22
C LYS A 63 1.76 7.57 -6.29
N TYR A 64 2.79 7.96 -5.53
CA TYR A 64 2.65 8.99 -4.51
C TYR A 64 2.58 10.40 -5.12
N SER A 65 3.33 10.68 -6.19
CA SER A 65 3.29 11.97 -6.89
C SER A 65 1.92 12.24 -7.50
N VAL A 66 1.31 11.25 -8.17
CA VAL A 66 -0.03 11.40 -8.74
C VAL A 66 -1.07 11.63 -7.64
N SER A 67 -1.07 10.77 -6.61
CA SER A 67 -2.04 10.87 -5.51
C SER A 67 -1.90 12.19 -4.74
N LEU A 68 -0.66 12.61 -4.46
CA LEU A 68 -0.37 13.87 -3.77
C LEU A 68 -0.73 15.09 -4.62
N PHE A 69 -0.42 15.08 -5.92
CA PHE A 69 -0.78 16.17 -6.84
C PHE A 69 -2.29 16.44 -6.82
N PHE A 70 -3.11 15.41 -7.01
CA PHE A 70 -4.56 15.56 -6.99
C PHE A 70 -5.11 15.90 -5.59
N GLY A 71 -4.52 15.35 -4.53
CA GLY A 71 -4.86 15.72 -3.15
C GLY A 71 -4.60 17.20 -2.87
N LEU A 72 -3.40 17.71 -3.20
CA LEU A 72 -3.05 19.11 -2.98
C LEU A 72 -3.84 20.07 -3.88
N ALA A 73 -4.05 19.72 -5.15
CA ALA A 73 -4.90 20.50 -6.05
C ALA A 73 -6.34 20.61 -5.52
N SER A 74 -6.89 19.50 -5.01
CA SER A 74 -8.21 19.51 -4.36
C SER A 74 -8.21 20.31 -3.06
N ALA A 75 -7.17 20.20 -2.23
CA ALA A 75 -7.06 20.97 -0.99
C ALA A 75 -7.03 22.48 -1.26
N TYR A 76 -6.22 22.89 -2.25
CA TYR A 76 -6.14 24.28 -2.70
C TYR A 76 -7.50 24.78 -3.19
N TRP A 77 -8.14 24.03 -4.09
CA TRP A 77 -9.46 24.38 -4.62
C TRP A 77 -10.54 24.49 -3.53
N LEU A 78 -10.61 23.53 -2.61
CA LEU A 78 -11.56 23.54 -1.50
C LEU A 78 -11.28 24.67 -0.50
N SER A 79 -10.01 25.02 -0.27
CA SER A 79 -9.63 26.12 0.62
C SER A 79 -10.08 27.48 0.10
N ASN A 80 -10.14 27.66 -1.22
CA ASN A 80 -10.70 28.86 -1.86
C ASN A 80 -12.22 28.97 -1.69
N ILE A 81 -12.93 27.86 -1.46
CA ILE A 81 -14.36 27.86 -1.14
C ILE A 81 -14.57 28.13 0.35
N HIS A 82 -13.97 27.29 1.21
CA HIS A 82 -13.98 27.46 2.66
C HIS A 82 -12.84 26.63 3.30
N PRO A 83 -11.98 27.21 4.16
CA PRO A 83 -10.82 26.51 4.72
C PRO A 83 -11.15 25.19 5.44
N VAL A 84 -12.31 25.13 6.11
CA VAL A 84 -12.80 23.91 6.80
C VAL A 84 -13.10 22.75 5.85
N LEU A 85 -13.26 22.99 4.55
CA LEU A 85 -13.47 21.93 3.56
C LEU A 85 -12.16 21.26 3.11
N SER A 86 -11.00 21.89 3.35
CA SER A 86 -9.71 21.35 2.94
C SER A 86 -9.41 19.91 3.40
N PRO A 87 -9.85 19.42 4.59
CA PRO A 87 -9.63 18.03 4.98
C PRO A 87 -10.33 17.01 4.07
N PHE A 88 -11.39 17.39 3.34
CA PHE A 88 -12.05 16.49 2.38
C PHE A 88 -11.16 16.12 1.19
N SER A 89 -10.07 16.87 0.94
CA SER A 89 -9.06 16.51 -0.06
C SER A 89 -8.40 15.15 0.19
N VAL A 90 -8.42 14.65 1.44
CA VAL A 90 -7.98 13.30 1.80
C VAL A 90 -8.74 12.24 1.02
N PHE A 91 -10.04 12.44 0.76
CA PHE A 91 -10.83 11.51 -0.07
C PHE A 91 -10.33 11.50 -1.52
N VAL A 92 -9.95 12.66 -2.06
CA VAL A 92 -9.38 12.75 -3.42
C VAL A 92 -8.02 12.06 -3.47
N PHE A 93 -7.16 12.28 -2.47
CA PHE A 93 -5.89 11.56 -2.35
C PHE A 93 -6.10 10.04 -2.40
N TYR A 94 -6.96 9.51 -1.52
CA TYR A 94 -7.22 8.07 -1.46
C TYR A 94 -7.94 7.55 -2.70
N PHE A 95 -8.78 8.36 -3.35
CA PHE A 95 -9.42 7.99 -4.60
C PHE A 95 -8.39 7.62 -5.67
N PHE A 96 -7.32 8.42 -5.83
CA PHE A 96 -6.24 8.09 -6.76
C PHE A 96 -5.30 7.02 -6.21
N GLU A 97 -5.04 7.01 -4.90
CA GLU A 97 -4.12 6.06 -4.30
C GLU A 97 -4.58 4.61 -4.50
N VAL A 98 -5.89 4.35 -4.39
CA VAL A 98 -6.43 2.99 -4.50
C VAL A 98 -6.27 2.38 -5.89
N HIS A 99 -6.13 3.17 -6.96
CA HIS A 99 -5.83 2.65 -8.30
C HIS A 99 -4.45 2.01 -8.37
N PHE A 100 -3.53 2.42 -7.51
CA PHE A 100 -2.16 1.90 -7.40
C PHE A 100 -1.97 0.99 -6.18
N LEU A 101 -3.06 0.59 -5.50
CA LEU A 101 -3.01 -0.18 -4.26
C LEU A 101 -2.18 -1.46 -4.40
N PHE A 102 -2.38 -2.19 -5.50
CA PHE A 102 -1.74 -3.47 -5.75
C PHE A 102 -0.56 -3.39 -6.71
N LEU A 103 -0.09 -2.17 -7.02
CA LEU A 103 1.01 -1.98 -7.96
C LEU A 103 2.26 -2.76 -7.53
N PHE A 104 2.63 -2.70 -6.24
CA PHE A 104 3.83 -3.37 -5.73
C PHE A 104 3.71 -4.90 -5.75
N PRO A 105 2.64 -5.51 -5.20
CA PRO A 105 2.42 -6.96 -5.35
C PRO A 105 2.39 -7.43 -6.81
N LEU A 106 1.76 -6.68 -7.71
CA LEU A 106 1.71 -7.05 -9.13
C LEU A 106 3.06 -6.95 -9.84
N LEU A 107 3.90 -5.99 -9.44
CA LEU A 107 5.29 -5.89 -9.93
C LEU A 107 6.14 -7.06 -9.41
N ILE A 108 5.95 -7.45 -8.15
CA ILE A 108 6.60 -8.62 -7.56
C ILE A 108 6.20 -9.91 -8.30
N ASP A 109 4.93 -10.05 -8.68
CA ASP A 109 4.41 -11.19 -9.44
C ASP A 109 4.66 -11.08 -10.96
N HIS A 110 5.50 -10.14 -11.42
CA HIS A 110 5.82 -9.94 -12.85
C HIS A 110 4.61 -9.77 -13.77
N SER A 111 3.54 -9.13 -13.30
CA SER A 111 2.35 -8.89 -14.11
C SER A 111 2.70 -8.05 -15.34
N ALA A 112 2.27 -8.47 -16.53
CA ALA A 112 2.57 -7.79 -17.79
C ALA A 112 2.09 -6.33 -17.85
N ASN A 113 0.98 -6.01 -17.19
CA ASN A 113 0.38 -4.67 -17.19
C ASN A 113 -0.01 -4.24 -15.77
N PRO A 114 0.95 -3.95 -14.88
CA PRO A 114 0.72 -3.89 -13.43
C PRO A 114 -0.20 -2.73 -13.03
N ILE A 115 -0.11 -1.58 -13.71
CA ILE A 115 -0.98 -0.42 -13.45
C ILE A 115 -2.43 -0.75 -13.84
N LEU A 116 -2.65 -1.23 -15.06
CA LEU A 116 -3.99 -1.53 -15.55
C LEU A 116 -4.63 -2.67 -14.75
N THR A 117 -3.85 -3.69 -14.39
CA THR A 117 -4.32 -4.79 -13.55
C THR A 117 -4.67 -4.29 -12.15
N SER A 118 -3.87 -3.42 -11.54
CA SER A 118 -4.18 -2.80 -10.24
C SER A 118 -5.51 -2.04 -10.30
N VAL A 119 -5.70 -1.20 -11.33
CA VAL A 119 -6.95 -0.47 -11.58
C VAL A 119 -8.14 -1.44 -11.70
N LYS A 120 -8.03 -2.45 -12.56
CA LYS A 120 -9.09 -3.45 -12.77
C LYS A 120 -9.45 -4.19 -11.48
N LEU A 121 -8.46 -4.58 -10.68
CA LEU A 121 -8.69 -5.22 -9.38
C LEU A 121 -9.42 -4.29 -8.42
N THR A 122 -9.03 -3.02 -8.34
CA THR A 122 -9.71 -2.01 -7.50
C THR A 122 -11.19 -1.86 -7.86
N TYR A 123 -11.52 -1.77 -9.15
CA TYR A 123 -12.92 -1.70 -9.58
C TYR A 123 -13.68 -3.01 -9.33
N LYS A 124 -13.04 -4.18 -9.52
CA LYS A 124 -13.64 -5.50 -9.26
C LYS A 124 -14.03 -5.69 -7.79
N MET A 125 -13.26 -5.12 -6.86
CA MET A 125 -13.55 -5.18 -5.43
C MET A 125 -14.57 -4.13 -4.96
N GLY A 126 -14.85 -3.14 -5.81
CA GLY A 126 -15.68 -1.97 -5.49
C GLY A 126 -14.85 -0.80 -4.99
N LEU A 127 -14.82 0.28 -5.77
CA LEU A 127 -13.98 1.46 -5.52
C LEU A 127 -14.16 2.07 -4.13
N PHE A 128 -15.40 2.37 -3.72
CA PHE A 128 -15.68 2.98 -2.42
C PHE A 128 -15.27 2.07 -1.26
N LYS A 129 -15.58 0.77 -1.37
CA LYS A 129 -15.14 -0.22 -0.37
C LYS A 129 -13.62 -0.21 -0.23
N THR A 130 -12.89 -0.14 -1.33
CA THR A 130 -11.44 -0.06 -1.31
C THR A 130 -10.93 1.21 -0.67
N ILE A 131 -11.51 2.37 -0.99
CA ILE A 131 -11.16 3.65 -0.37
C ILE A 131 -11.32 3.58 1.16
N PHE A 132 -12.46 3.12 1.67
CA PHE A 132 -12.69 3.07 3.11
C PHE A 132 -11.75 2.11 3.84
N ILE A 133 -11.48 0.93 3.27
CA ILE A 133 -10.55 -0.04 3.86
C ILE A 133 -9.13 0.53 3.87
N VAL A 134 -8.66 1.07 2.75
CA VAL A 134 -7.29 1.61 2.62
C VAL A 134 -7.10 2.83 3.53
N MET A 135 -8.11 3.69 3.64
CA MET A 135 -8.07 4.83 4.57
C MET A 135 -7.94 4.37 6.03
N GLN A 136 -8.66 3.33 6.45
CA GLN A 136 -8.53 2.76 7.81
C GLN A 136 -7.13 2.18 8.05
N ILE A 137 -6.57 1.47 7.06
CA ILE A 137 -5.20 0.95 7.12
C ILE A 137 -4.20 2.11 7.19
N GLY A 138 -4.37 3.15 6.38
CA GLY A 138 -3.52 4.34 6.36
C GLY A 138 -3.52 5.08 7.70
N VAL A 139 -4.68 5.28 8.32
CA VAL A 139 -4.78 5.84 9.68
C VAL A 139 -4.03 4.97 10.69
N TYR A 140 -4.18 3.65 10.62
CA TYR A 140 -3.45 2.72 11.48
C TYR A 140 -1.92 2.81 11.30
N MET A 141 -1.44 2.96 10.06
CA MET A 141 -0.02 3.12 9.76
C MET A 141 0.53 4.44 10.30
N ILE A 142 -0.16 5.56 10.05
CA ILE A 142 0.23 6.90 10.53
C ILE A 142 0.24 6.94 12.06
N ALA A 143 -0.75 6.32 12.72
CA ALA A 143 -0.78 6.18 14.18
C ALA A 143 0.41 5.37 14.74
N GLY A 144 1.18 4.68 13.90
CA GLY A 144 2.42 4.01 14.29
C GLY A 144 3.60 4.94 14.42
N VAL A 145 3.64 6.04 13.65
CA VAL A 145 4.75 6.99 13.66
C VAL A 145 4.92 7.67 15.02
N PHE A 146 3.83 7.81 15.78
CA PHE A 146 3.85 8.34 17.14
C PHE A 146 4.37 7.35 18.19
N ASP A 147 4.64 6.08 17.83
CA ASP A 147 5.30 5.11 18.70
C ASP A 147 6.82 5.26 18.57
N VAL A 148 7.43 5.94 19.55
CA VAL A 148 8.87 6.24 19.58
C VAL A 148 9.74 4.99 19.60
N LYS A 149 9.23 3.85 20.11
CA LYS A 149 10.03 2.62 20.22
C LYS A 149 10.06 1.84 18.91
N LYS A 150 8.96 1.85 18.14
CA LYS A 150 8.80 1.06 16.91
C LYS A 150 7.95 1.81 15.86
N PRO A 151 8.42 2.96 15.35
CA PRO A 151 7.60 3.86 14.51
C PRO A 151 7.09 3.21 13.22
N PHE A 152 7.84 2.25 12.69
CA PHE A 152 7.52 1.57 11.43
C PHE A 152 6.82 0.22 11.59
N TYR A 153 6.60 -0.28 12.81
CA TYR A 153 5.99 -1.60 12.97
C TYR A 153 4.56 -1.66 12.40
N LYS A 154 3.74 -0.63 12.66
CA LYS A 154 2.39 -0.55 12.08
C LYS A 154 2.41 -0.33 10.56
N TRP A 155 3.46 0.32 10.03
CA TRP A 155 3.67 0.45 8.58
C TRP A 155 3.87 -0.90 7.91
N HIS A 156 4.75 -1.73 8.46
CA HIS A 156 4.98 -3.10 7.98
C HIS A 156 3.70 -3.95 8.04
N ILE A 157 2.93 -3.84 9.14
CA ILE A 157 1.63 -4.51 9.25
C ILE A 157 0.67 -4.05 8.15
N GLY A 158 0.60 -2.73 7.87
CA GLY A 158 -0.21 -2.19 6.79
C GLY A 158 0.21 -2.72 5.42
N CYS A 159 1.51 -2.79 5.13
CA CYS A 159 2.00 -3.38 3.88
C CYS A 159 1.62 -4.87 3.77
N LEU A 160 1.75 -5.66 4.84
CA LEU A 160 1.33 -7.06 4.86
C LEU A 160 -0.16 -7.22 4.72
N ALA A 161 -0.96 -6.33 5.31
CA ALA A 161 -2.40 -6.31 5.15
C ALA A 161 -2.78 -6.17 3.66
N ILE A 162 -2.10 -5.31 2.91
CA ILE A 162 -2.31 -5.17 1.46
C ILE A 162 -1.86 -6.42 0.69
N ILE A 163 -0.71 -7.03 1.03
CA ILE A 163 -0.26 -8.28 0.39
C ILE A 163 -1.26 -9.41 0.64
N ILE A 164 -1.71 -9.59 1.88
CA ILE A 164 -2.69 -10.62 2.24
C ILE A 164 -3.99 -10.39 1.50
N TRP A 165 -4.42 -9.14 1.39
CA TRP A 165 -5.61 -8.80 0.62
C TRP A 165 -5.44 -9.14 -0.86
N TYR A 166 -4.31 -8.75 -1.45
CA TYR A 166 -3.95 -9.09 -2.82
C TYR A 166 -3.94 -10.60 -3.06
N GLU A 167 -3.20 -11.36 -2.24
CA GLU A 167 -3.13 -12.83 -2.29
C GLU A 167 -4.53 -13.45 -2.23
N ASN A 168 -5.38 -12.96 -1.33
CA ASN A 168 -6.73 -13.47 -1.18
C ASN A 168 -7.62 -13.13 -2.38
N GLU A 169 -7.41 -12.02 -3.10
CA GLU A 169 -8.26 -11.67 -4.23
C GLU A 169 -7.75 -12.19 -5.59
N THR A 170 -6.45 -12.45 -5.71
CA THR A 170 -5.85 -13.02 -6.93
C THR A 170 -5.74 -14.54 -6.87
N ARG A 171 -5.34 -15.14 -5.74
CA ARG A 171 -5.11 -16.60 -5.63
C ARG A 171 -6.35 -17.40 -5.26
N SER A 172 -7.39 -16.80 -4.67
CA SER A 172 -8.66 -17.52 -4.40
C SER A 172 -9.61 -17.60 -5.61
N ARG A 173 -9.23 -16.99 -6.73
CA ARG A 173 -10.06 -16.87 -7.94
C ARG A 173 -9.43 -17.51 -9.19
N ILE A 174 -8.40 -18.34 -9.01
CA ILE A 174 -7.83 -19.23 -10.03
C ILE A 174 -8.09 -20.66 -9.58
#